data_AF-G1WH91-F1
#
_entry.id   AF-G1WH91-F1
#
_cell.length_a   1.000
_cell.length_b   1.000
_cell.length_c   1.000
_cell.angle_alpha   90.00
_cell.angle_beta   90.00
_cell.angle_gamma   90.00
#
_symmetry.space_group_name_H-M   'P 1'
#
loop_
_entity.id
_entity.type
_entity.pdbx_description
1 polymer ?
#
loop_
_entity_poly.entity_id
_entity_poly.type
_entity_poly.pdbx_seq_one_letter_code
_entity_poly.pdbx_strand_id
1 'polypeptide(L)'
;MAFNAEQTKRTRAVIVILLLVAVIALAVVVLSGALTPAGSQGQQTSQQSEQTGGNASSSSQAASDDAHTMDDVDATYGTAAKQLKAKYEANPADPSTLLNLANGYFDWGTAAMSHAQGDEDQQHAIDLFKQAISYYDTYIERNPGSKSAEVDRAICVFYSGDHTAAIAALEDFVAADSTFGPAWANLGMFYENEGRIDDAKDAYNKAIEADPEDTYQVKTYAQQRLTNLESTQSDAA
;
A
#
# COMPACT_ATOMS: atom_id res chain seq x y z
N MET A 1 -29.38 -8.30 -1.76
CA MET A 1 -28.58 -7.09 -1.43
C MET A 1 -27.35 -7.41 -0.55
N ALA A 2 -27.35 -8.46 0.27
CA ALA A 2 -26.18 -8.84 1.09
C ALA A 2 -24.93 -9.31 0.29
N PHE A 3 -25.13 -9.99 -0.84
CA PHE A 3 -24.04 -10.51 -1.69
C PHE A 3 -23.10 -9.41 -2.21
N ASN A 4 -23.62 -8.21 -2.49
CA ASN A 4 -22.81 -7.13 -3.05
C ASN A 4 -21.92 -6.46 -1.99
N ALA A 5 -22.42 -6.32 -0.75
CA ALA A 5 -21.69 -5.72 0.35
C ALA A 5 -20.51 -6.59 0.83
N GLU A 6 -20.67 -7.91 0.82
CA GLU A 6 -19.61 -8.85 1.21
C GLU A 6 -18.53 -8.95 0.14
N GLN A 7 -18.92 -8.91 -1.15
CA GLN A 7 -17.98 -8.85 -2.27
C GLN A 7 -17.15 -7.56 -2.27
N THR A 8 -17.78 -6.40 -2.03
CA THR A 8 -17.04 -5.12 -1.92
C THR A 8 -16.03 -5.12 -0.77
N LYS A 9 -16.38 -5.70 0.38
CA LYS A 9 -15.43 -5.86 1.52
C LYS A 9 -14.26 -6.78 1.16
N ARG A 10 -14.54 -7.91 0.49
CA ARG A 10 -13.52 -8.86 0.04
C ARG A 10 -12.57 -8.22 -0.97
N THR A 11 -13.09 -7.55 -1.99
CA THR A 11 -12.27 -6.89 -3.02
C THR A 11 -11.36 -5.81 -2.42
N ARG A 12 -11.84 -5.05 -1.44
CA ARG A 12 -11.02 -4.04 -0.75
C ARG A 12 -9.88 -4.66 0.06
N ALA A 13 -10.15 -5.74 0.78
CA ALA A 13 -9.11 -6.45 1.51
C ALA A 13 -8.01 -6.99 0.58
N VAL A 14 -8.38 -7.51 -0.61
CA VAL A 14 -7.40 -7.91 -1.65
C VAL A 14 -6.50 -6.75 -2.06
N ILE A 15 -7.10 -5.60 -2.36
CA ILE A 15 -6.38 -4.44 -2.89
C ILE A 15 -5.40 -3.91 -1.85
N VAL A 16 -5.82 -3.77 -0.59
CA VAL A 16 -4.95 -3.34 0.50
C VAL A 16 -3.79 -4.32 0.69
N ILE A 17 -4.05 -5.63 0.73
CA ILE A 17 -3.00 -6.65 0.90
C ILE A 17 -1.99 -6.65 -0.25
N LEU A 18 -2.44 -6.55 -1.50
CA LEU A 18 -1.54 -6.55 -2.67
C LEU A 18 -0.65 -5.30 -2.72
N LEU A 19 -1.17 -4.14 -2.33
CA LEU A 19 -0.39 -2.90 -2.26
C LEU A 19 0.68 -2.97 -1.14
N LEU A 20 0.40 -3.67 -0.04
CA LEU A 20 1.37 -3.91 1.04
C LEU A 20 2.53 -4.83 0.63
N VAL A 21 2.34 -5.70 -0.36
CA VAL A 21 3.41 -6.56 -0.89
C VAL A 21 4.32 -5.82 -1.87
N ALA A 22 3.78 -4.86 -2.63
CA ALA A 22 4.54 -4.11 -3.63
C ALA A 22 5.60 -3.16 -3.03
N VAL A 23 5.31 -2.56 -1.85
CA VAL A 23 6.22 -1.59 -1.19
C VAL A 23 7.50 -2.27 -0.65
N ILE A 24 7.45 -3.55 -0.31
CA ILE A 24 8.59 -4.27 0.31
C ILE A 24 9.58 -4.79 -0.74
N ALA A 25 9.14 -5.03 -1.98
CA ALA A 25 10.00 -5.54 -3.05
C ALA A 25 10.99 -4.49 -3.61
N LEU A 26 10.77 -3.20 -3.37
CA LEU A 26 11.60 -2.10 -3.91
C LEU A 26 12.81 -1.72 -3.03
N ALA A 27 12.89 -2.21 -1.79
CA ALA A 27 13.97 -1.84 -0.86
C ALA A 27 15.27 -2.66 -1.04
N VAL A 28 15.30 -3.70 -1.89
CA VAL A 28 16.44 -4.66 -1.96
C VAL A 28 17.39 -4.39 -3.14
N VAL A 29 17.11 -3.45 -4.06
CA VAL A 29 17.92 -3.30 -5.30
C VAL A 29 18.98 -2.17 -5.24
N VAL A 30 19.19 -1.52 -4.09
CA VAL A 30 20.19 -0.44 -3.99
C VAL A 30 21.32 -0.80 -3.03
N LEU A 31 22.20 -1.73 -3.41
CA LEU A 31 23.57 -1.81 -2.86
C LEU A 31 24.46 -2.80 -3.63
N SER A 32 24.80 -2.47 -4.88
CA SER A 32 25.97 -3.06 -5.57
C SER A 32 26.37 -2.20 -6.77
N GLY A 33 27.29 -1.25 -6.57
CA GLY A 33 27.72 -0.39 -7.67
C GLY A 33 28.81 0.62 -7.33
N ALA A 34 29.86 0.24 -6.61
CA ALA A 34 31.07 1.04 -6.55
C ALA A 34 32.31 0.12 -6.52
N LEU A 35 33.11 0.20 -7.58
CA LEU A 35 34.59 0.29 -7.61
C LEU A 35 35.12 -0.23 -8.95
N THR A 36 35.53 0.68 -9.83
CA THR A 36 36.46 0.37 -10.94
C THR A 36 37.82 1.00 -10.61
N PRO A 37 38.93 0.25 -10.73
CA PRO A 37 40.24 0.85 -10.93
C PRO A 37 40.67 0.72 -12.40
N ALA A 38 41.31 1.78 -12.87
CA ALA A 38 41.95 1.87 -14.18
C ALA A 38 43.13 0.90 -14.33
N GLY A 39 43.31 0.34 -15.53
CA GLY A 39 44.46 -0.49 -15.90
C GLY A 39 44.46 -0.84 -17.39
N SER A 40 45.60 -0.62 -18.02
CA SER A 40 45.83 -0.41 -19.46
C SER A 40 46.32 -1.62 -20.25
N GLN A 41 46.18 -1.55 -21.59
CA GLN A 41 46.96 -2.24 -22.65
C GLN A 41 46.77 -3.77 -22.76
N GLY A 42 46.69 -4.40 -23.93
CA GLY A 42 46.78 -3.98 -25.33
C GLY A 42 46.84 -5.24 -26.23
N GLN A 43 46.62 -5.04 -27.54
CA GLN A 43 47.07 -5.88 -28.67
C GLN A 43 46.52 -7.34 -28.74
N GLN A 44 46.17 -7.94 -29.87
CA GLN A 44 46.50 -7.70 -31.28
C GLN A 44 45.72 -8.71 -32.16
N THR A 45 45.27 -8.28 -33.35
CA THR A 45 45.29 -9.00 -34.67
C THR A 45 44.58 -10.36 -34.83
N SER A 46 43.94 -10.76 -35.94
CA SER A 46 43.91 -10.33 -37.34
C SER A 46 42.87 -11.17 -38.12
N GLN A 47 42.21 -10.56 -39.13
CA GLN A 47 41.83 -11.12 -40.45
C GLN A 47 40.76 -12.25 -40.50
N GLN A 48 39.80 -12.35 -41.44
CA GLN A 48 39.45 -11.61 -42.65
C GLN A 48 38.01 -12.01 -43.09
N SER A 49 37.25 -11.04 -43.61
CA SER A 49 36.19 -11.10 -44.64
C SER A 49 35.25 -12.32 -44.77
N GLU A 50 33.93 -12.08 -44.70
CA GLU A 50 33.06 -12.05 -45.90
C GLU A 50 31.61 -11.60 -45.59
N GLN A 51 31.22 -10.51 -46.27
CA GLN A 51 29.95 -10.28 -46.96
C GLN A 51 28.58 -10.11 -46.22
N THR A 52 27.93 -9.03 -46.65
CA THR A 52 26.48 -8.74 -46.73
C THR A 52 25.78 -8.03 -45.57
N GLY A 53 25.05 -6.96 -45.91
CA GLY A 53 24.01 -6.37 -45.06
C GLY A 53 24.32 -4.97 -44.52
N GLY A 54 24.39 -3.97 -45.38
CA GLY A 54 24.29 -2.58 -44.93
C GLY A 54 22.87 -2.29 -44.44
N ASN A 55 22.69 -2.17 -43.14
CA ASN A 55 21.66 -1.32 -42.56
C ASN A 55 22.21 -0.70 -41.27
N ALA A 56 22.77 0.50 -41.41
CA ALA A 56 23.24 1.28 -40.28
C ALA A 56 22.04 1.87 -39.54
N SER A 57 21.77 1.29 -38.37
CA SER A 57 21.46 1.94 -37.11
C SER A 57 21.01 3.40 -37.17
N SER A 58 19.71 3.59 -37.06
CA SER A 58 19.14 4.67 -36.25
C SER A 58 17.79 4.22 -35.70
N SER A 59 17.84 3.55 -34.55
CA SER A 59 16.69 3.43 -33.69
C SER A 59 17.18 3.57 -32.26
N SER A 60 17.10 4.81 -31.76
CA SER A 60 16.76 5.04 -30.37
C SER A 60 15.50 4.23 -30.10
N GLN A 61 15.66 3.03 -29.54
CA GLN A 61 14.59 2.36 -28.84
C GLN A 61 14.29 3.26 -27.64
N ALA A 62 13.31 4.14 -27.81
CA ALA A 62 12.49 4.60 -26.72
C ALA A 62 11.91 3.32 -26.12
N ALA A 63 12.53 2.85 -25.03
CA ALA A 63 11.79 2.12 -24.03
C ALA A 63 10.72 3.12 -23.57
N SER A 64 9.48 2.90 -24.00
CA SER A 64 8.34 3.46 -23.31
C SER A 64 8.35 2.82 -21.93
N ASP A 65 9.04 3.48 -21.00
CA ASP A 65 8.78 3.32 -19.57
C ASP A 65 7.32 3.76 -19.38
N ASP A 66 6.40 2.80 -19.46
CA ASP A 66 5.04 2.95 -18.94
C ASP A 66 5.10 2.95 -17.40
N ALA A 67 5.96 3.80 -16.82
CA ALA A 67 5.93 4.11 -15.42
C ALA A 67 4.69 4.97 -15.20
N HIS A 68 3.66 4.40 -14.58
CA HIS A 68 2.51 5.18 -14.11
C HIS A 68 3.05 6.33 -13.25
N THR A 69 2.95 7.55 -13.78
CA THR A 69 3.47 8.75 -13.12
C THR A 69 2.48 9.22 -12.05
N MET A 70 2.92 10.10 -11.14
CA MET A 70 1.99 10.76 -10.22
C MET A 70 0.85 11.47 -10.99
N ASP A 71 1.15 12.03 -12.17
CA ASP A 71 0.14 12.62 -13.06
C ASP A 71 -0.92 11.61 -13.51
N ASP A 72 -0.54 10.37 -13.82
CA ASP A 72 -1.47 9.31 -14.21
C ASP A 72 -2.34 8.85 -13.03
N VAL A 73 -1.74 8.77 -11.83
CA VAL A 73 -2.43 8.49 -10.58
C VAL A 73 -3.48 9.57 -10.32
N ASP A 74 -3.09 10.84 -10.38
CA ASP A 74 -3.97 11.97 -10.12
C ASP A 74 -5.08 12.11 -11.18
N ALA A 75 -4.77 11.84 -12.44
CA ALA A 75 -5.76 11.84 -13.51
C ALA A 75 -6.85 10.79 -13.24
N THR A 76 -6.46 9.59 -12.81
CA THR A 76 -7.36 8.46 -12.57
C THR A 76 -8.16 8.65 -11.28
N TYR A 77 -7.45 8.74 -10.15
CA TYR A 77 -8.07 8.77 -8.83
C TYR A 77 -8.68 10.13 -8.51
N GLY A 78 -8.08 11.23 -8.97
CA GLY A 78 -8.63 12.57 -8.79
C GLY A 78 -9.94 12.78 -9.56
N THR A 79 -10.08 12.17 -10.75
CA THR A 79 -11.36 12.18 -11.46
C THR A 79 -12.43 11.38 -10.71
N ALA A 80 -12.08 10.19 -10.20
CA ALA A 80 -13.00 9.38 -9.41
C ALA A 80 -13.42 10.11 -8.12
N ALA A 81 -12.48 10.70 -7.39
CA ALA A 81 -12.74 11.46 -6.16
C ALA A 81 -13.66 12.66 -6.42
N LYS A 82 -13.48 13.41 -7.52
CA LYS A 82 -14.39 14.50 -7.93
C LYS A 82 -15.82 13.99 -8.16
N GLN A 83 -15.99 12.85 -8.83
CA GLN A 83 -17.31 12.26 -9.08
C GLN A 83 -17.97 11.80 -7.78
N LEU A 84 -17.20 11.19 -6.87
CA LEU A 84 -17.67 10.78 -5.54
C LEU A 84 -18.09 11.99 -4.72
N LYS A 85 -17.31 13.08 -4.77
CA LYS A 85 -17.62 14.33 -4.06
C LYS A 85 -18.93 14.94 -4.57
N ALA A 86 -19.11 15.02 -5.89
CA ALA A 86 -20.35 15.51 -6.48
C ALA A 86 -21.58 14.66 -6.05
N LYS A 87 -21.42 13.33 -5.96
CA LYS A 87 -22.47 12.43 -5.47
C LYS A 87 -22.81 12.68 -3.99
N TYR A 88 -21.79 12.89 -3.15
CA TYR A 88 -21.98 13.26 -1.75
C TYR A 88 -22.65 14.61 -1.60
N GLU A 89 -22.22 15.64 -2.34
CA GLU A 89 -22.83 16.98 -2.29
C GLU A 89 -24.30 16.98 -2.75
N ALA A 90 -24.63 16.13 -3.73
CA ALA A 90 -26.02 15.96 -4.17
C ALA A 90 -26.90 15.23 -3.14
N ASN A 91 -26.33 14.39 -2.28
CA ASN A 91 -27.06 13.62 -1.27
C ASN A 91 -26.26 13.40 0.03
N PRO A 92 -26.01 14.46 0.82
CA PRO A 92 -25.12 14.40 1.99
C PRO A 92 -25.70 13.60 3.16
N ALA A 93 -26.99 13.28 3.11
CA ALA A 93 -27.68 12.48 4.12
C ALA A 93 -27.48 10.97 3.90
N ASP A 94 -27.11 10.52 2.70
CA ASP A 94 -26.86 9.11 2.41
C ASP A 94 -25.45 8.71 2.88
N PRO A 95 -25.34 7.86 3.92
CA PRO A 95 -24.05 7.48 4.47
C PRO A 95 -23.16 6.75 3.46
N SER A 96 -23.74 6.09 2.45
CA SER A 96 -22.96 5.38 1.43
C SER A 96 -22.17 6.34 0.54
N THR A 97 -22.70 7.53 0.25
CA THR A 97 -22.00 8.53 -0.57
C THR A 97 -20.77 9.09 0.15
N LEU A 98 -20.91 9.37 1.46
CA LEU A 98 -19.81 9.82 2.32
C LEU A 98 -18.76 8.73 2.50
N LEU A 99 -19.17 7.49 2.76
CA LEU A 99 -18.24 6.37 2.89
C LEU A 99 -17.48 6.15 1.59
N ASN A 100 -18.16 6.18 0.43
CA ASN A 100 -17.50 6.01 -0.86
C ASN A 100 -16.51 7.15 -1.13
N LEU A 101 -16.83 8.38 -0.73
CA LEU A 101 -15.91 9.51 -0.83
C LEU A 101 -14.67 9.31 0.05
N ALA A 102 -14.83 8.91 1.31
CA ALA A 102 -13.72 8.61 2.21
C ALA A 102 -12.79 7.53 1.62
N ASN A 103 -13.39 6.43 1.13
CA ASN A 103 -12.66 5.35 0.46
C ASN A 103 -11.94 5.83 -0.81
N GLY A 104 -12.57 6.68 -1.61
CA GLY A 104 -11.94 7.20 -2.83
C GLY A 104 -10.68 8.02 -2.53
N TYR A 105 -10.68 8.81 -1.46
CA TYR A 105 -9.49 9.52 -1.00
C TYR A 105 -8.44 8.61 -0.38
N PHE A 106 -8.86 7.56 0.33
CA PHE A 106 -7.96 6.53 0.84
C PHE A 106 -7.25 5.77 -0.29
N ASP A 107 -8.00 5.31 -1.28
CA ASP A 107 -7.47 4.61 -2.45
C ASP A 107 -6.50 5.52 -3.24
N TRP A 108 -6.86 6.81 -3.40
CA TRP A 108 -5.99 7.80 -4.03
C TRP A 108 -4.70 8.03 -3.23
N GLY A 109 -4.79 8.25 -1.91
CA GLY A 109 -3.62 8.43 -1.06
C GLY A 109 -2.68 7.23 -1.11
N THR A 110 -3.23 6.02 -1.12
CA THR A 110 -2.43 4.78 -1.23
C THR A 110 -1.74 4.67 -2.58
N ALA A 111 -2.45 4.94 -3.67
CA ALA A 111 -1.87 4.93 -5.01
C ALA A 111 -0.77 6.01 -5.15
N ALA A 112 -1.01 7.22 -4.64
CA ALA A 112 -0.05 8.31 -4.65
C ALA A 112 1.21 7.96 -3.83
N MET A 113 1.03 7.45 -2.61
CA MET A 113 2.14 7.05 -1.74
C MET A 113 3.02 5.98 -2.40
N SER A 114 2.41 5.01 -3.08
CA SER A 114 3.14 3.94 -3.78
C SER A 114 3.92 4.42 -5.01
N HIS A 115 3.57 5.57 -5.59
CA HIS A 115 4.22 6.14 -6.77
C HIS A 115 5.06 7.37 -6.46
N ALA A 116 5.21 7.72 -5.17
CA ALA A 116 5.93 8.91 -4.76
C ALA A 116 7.44 8.78 -5.08
N GLN A 117 7.99 9.78 -5.77
CA GLN A 117 9.42 9.83 -6.12
C GLN A 117 10.19 10.90 -5.33
N GLY A 118 9.51 11.63 -4.46
CA GLY A 118 10.13 12.63 -3.58
C GLY A 118 9.15 13.22 -2.56
N ASP A 119 9.65 14.18 -1.78
CA ASP A 119 8.93 14.76 -0.64
C ASP A 119 7.61 15.43 -1.05
N GLU A 120 7.54 16.04 -2.24
CA GLU A 120 6.33 16.69 -2.74
C GLU A 120 5.21 15.66 -3.02
N ASP A 121 5.56 14.55 -3.66
CA ASP A 121 4.63 13.45 -3.93
C ASP A 121 4.16 12.78 -2.64
N GLN A 122 5.09 12.59 -1.68
CA GLN A 122 4.75 12.04 -0.38
C GLN A 122 3.83 12.99 0.40
N GLN A 123 4.09 14.29 0.34
CA GLN A 123 3.23 15.29 0.99
C GLN A 123 1.84 15.31 0.37
N HIS A 124 1.74 15.20 -0.96
CA HIS A 124 0.46 15.06 -1.66
C HIS A 124 -0.31 13.82 -1.18
N ALA A 125 0.34 12.67 -1.09
CA ALA A 125 -0.26 11.45 -0.54
C ALA A 125 -0.74 11.63 0.91
N ILE A 126 0.06 12.28 1.76
CA ILE A 126 -0.30 12.61 3.16
C ILE A 126 -1.56 13.51 3.19
N ASP A 127 -1.66 14.50 2.31
CA ASP A 127 -2.81 15.40 2.26
C ASP A 127 -4.08 14.69 1.78
N LEU A 128 -3.94 13.67 0.91
CA LEU A 128 -5.04 12.79 0.52
C LEU A 128 -5.50 11.91 1.68
N PHE A 129 -4.58 11.34 2.47
CA PHE A 129 -4.93 10.59 3.68
C PHE A 129 -5.63 11.47 4.72
N LYS A 130 -5.19 12.72 4.91
CA LYS A 130 -5.88 13.68 5.80
C LYS A 130 -7.30 13.99 5.34
N GLN A 131 -7.53 14.10 4.03
CA GLN A 131 -8.89 14.24 3.49
C GLN A 131 -9.73 12.98 3.77
N ALA A 132 -9.17 11.78 3.58
CA ALA A 132 -9.84 10.53 3.91
C ALA A 132 -10.22 10.47 5.40
N ILE A 133 -9.31 10.84 6.32
CA ILE A 133 -9.57 10.92 7.77
C ILE A 133 -10.77 11.81 8.05
N SER A 134 -10.81 13.02 7.49
CA SER A 134 -11.92 13.97 7.71
C SER A 134 -13.28 13.39 7.30
N TYR A 135 -13.34 12.67 6.17
CA TYR A 135 -14.57 12.02 5.73
C TYR A 135 -14.91 10.77 6.56
N TYR A 136 -13.91 9.99 6.99
CA TYR A 136 -14.12 8.86 7.89
C TYR A 136 -14.61 9.32 9.28
N ASP A 137 -14.04 10.39 9.84
CA ASP A 137 -14.50 11.01 11.09
C ASP A 137 -15.98 11.35 10.99
N THR A 138 -16.35 12.11 9.95
CA THR A 138 -17.74 12.48 9.69
C THR A 138 -18.65 11.27 9.50
N TYR A 139 -18.14 10.20 8.86
CA TYR A 139 -18.90 8.97 8.64
C TYR A 139 -19.14 8.22 9.95
N ILE A 140 -18.10 8.05 10.78
CA ILE A 140 -18.15 7.32 12.05
C ILE A 140 -19.03 8.06 13.06
N GLU A 141 -18.96 9.40 13.11
CA GLU A 141 -19.85 10.22 13.94
C GLU A 141 -21.33 9.98 13.63
N ARG A 142 -21.66 9.78 12.36
CA ARG A 142 -23.04 9.51 11.89
C ARG A 142 -23.42 8.03 11.95
N ASN A 143 -22.45 7.13 11.95
CA ASN A 143 -22.63 5.69 11.84
C ASN A 143 -21.69 4.95 12.82
N PRO A 144 -21.92 5.08 14.14
CA PRO A 144 -21.04 4.49 15.14
C PRO A 144 -21.02 2.95 15.03
N GLY A 145 -19.86 2.33 15.28
CA GLY A 145 -19.68 0.88 15.24
C GLY A 145 -19.34 0.30 13.87
N SER A 146 -19.00 1.16 12.89
CA SER A 146 -18.50 0.71 11.60
C SER A 146 -17.03 0.29 11.70
N LYS A 147 -16.80 -0.96 12.11
CA LYS A 147 -15.47 -1.56 12.30
C LYS A 147 -14.50 -1.31 11.15
N SER A 148 -14.95 -1.50 9.90
CA SER A 148 -14.12 -1.25 8.71
C SER A 148 -13.70 0.21 8.60
N ALA A 149 -14.62 1.16 8.83
CA ALA A 149 -14.31 2.58 8.73
C ALA A 149 -13.34 3.04 9.84
N GLU A 150 -13.49 2.49 11.05
CA GLU A 150 -12.58 2.76 12.17
C GLU A 150 -11.16 2.26 11.88
N VAL A 151 -11.02 1.05 11.32
CA VAL A 151 -9.73 0.51 10.89
C VAL A 151 -9.15 1.29 9.71
N ASP A 152 -9.92 1.56 8.65
CA ASP A 152 -9.46 2.31 7.47
C ASP A 152 -9.01 3.72 7.85
N ARG A 153 -9.69 4.36 8.80
CA ARG A 153 -9.27 5.63 9.39
C ARG A 153 -7.92 5.51 10.10
N ALA A 154 -7.71 4.49 10.93
CA ALA A 154 -6.43 4.28 11.61
C ALA A 154 -5.28 4.06 10.61
N ILE A 155 -5.53 3.36 9.50
CA ILE A 155 -4.57 3.22 8.39
C ILE A 155 -4.24 4.58 7.78
N CYS A 156 -5.24 5.44 7.53
CA CYS A 156 -4.98 6.80 7.04
C CYS A 156 -4.15 7.62 8.04
N VAL A 157 -4.44 7.52 9.34
CA VAL A 157 -3.68 8.21 10.40
C VAL A 157 -2.22 7.78 10.37
N PHE A 158 -1.97 6.47 10.24
CA PHE A 158 -0.64 5.90 10.11
C PHE A 158 0.10 6.51 8.91
N TYR A 159 -0.45 6.39 7.70
CA TYR A 159 0.23 6.91 6.49
C TYR A 159 0.27 8.44 6.39
N SER A 160 -0.50 9.16 7.22
CA SER A 160 -0.37 10.62 7.37
C SER A 160 0.76 11.05 8.32
N GLY A 161 1.42 10.09 8.98
CA GLY A 161 2.62 10.28 9.80
C GLY A 161 2.41 10.17 11.31
N ASP A 162 1.18 10.01 11.81
CA ASP A 162 0.92 9.85 13.25
C ASP A 162 0.82 8.37 13.63
N HIS A 163 1.96 7.68 13.57
CA HIS A 163 2.03 6.23 13.82
C HIS A 163 1.61 5.88 15.25
N THR A 164 1.95 6.75 16.23
CA THR A 164 1.59 6.54 17.64
C THR A 164 0.09 6.57 17.84
N ALA A 165 -0.62 7.57 17.27
CA ALA A 165 -2.07 7.63 17.38
C ALA A 165 -2.77 6.47 16.65
N ALA A 166 -2.24 6.06 15.49
CA ALA A 166 -2.80 4.93 14.73
C ALA A 166 -2.68 3.60 15.48
N ILE A 167 -1.51 3.32 16.08
CA ILE A 167 -1.28 2.13 16.90
C ILE A 167 -2.20 2.14 18.12
N ALA A 168 -2.23 3.24 18.88
CA ALA A 168 -3.08 3.35 20.07
C ALA A 168 -4.56 3.15 19.73
N ALA A 169 -5.03 3.71 18.60
CA ALA A 169 -6.41 3.52 18.15
C ALA A 169 -6.73 2.05 17.84
N LEU A 170 -5.80 1.30 17.21
CA LEU A 170 -6.01 -0.12 16.95
C LEU A 170 -5.84 -0.99 18.19
N GLU A 171 -4.93 -0.64 19.12
CA GLU A 171 -4.83 -1.30 20.44
C GLU A 171 -6.14 -1.19 21.22
N ASP A 172 -6.71 0.03 21.29
CA ASP A 172 -8.01 0.28 21.92
C ASP A 172 -9.13 -0.49 21.20
N PHE A 173 -9.10 -0.50 19.86
CA PHE A 173 -10.08 -1.23 19.06
C PHE A 173 -10.06 -2.73 19.39
N VAL A 174 -8.90 -3.38 19.35
CA VAL A 174 -8.79 -4.83 19.55
C VAL A 174 -8.99 -5.25 21.01
N ALA A 175 -8.74 -4.35 21.96
CA ALA A 175 -9.10 -4.55 23.36
C ALA A 175 -10.62 -4.56 23.56
N ALA A 176 -11.37 -3.75 22.80
CA ALA A 176 -12.82 -3.72 22.82
C ALA A 176 -13.47 -4.83 21.97
N ASP A 177 -12.87 -5.15 20.83
CA ASP A 177 -13.33 -6.19 19.90
C ASP A 177 -12.16 -6.97 19.29
N SER A 178 -11.84 -8.09 19.92
CA SER A 178 -10.77 -8.97 19.48
C SER A 178 -11.13 -9.85 18.28
N THR A 179 -12.36 -9.78 17.75
CA THR A 179 -12.87 -10.69 16.71
C THR A 179 -12.71 -10.16 15.30
N PHE A 180 -12.34 -8.89 15.13
CA PHE A 180 -12.16 -8.30 13.81
C PHE A 180 -10.72 -8.48 13.33
N GLY A 181 -10.46 -9.59 12.63
CA GLY A 181 -9.13 -9.93 12.10
C GLY A 181 -8.39 -8.80 11.35
N PRO A 182 -9.06 -7.95 10.54
CA PRO A 182 -8.41 -6.80 9.90
C PRO A 182 -7.74 -5.82 10.86
N ALA A 183 -8.29 -5.60 12.06
CA ALA A 183 -7.66 -4.71 13.03
C ALA A 183 -6.33 -5.30 13.52
N TRP A 184 -6.32 -6.60 13.86
CA TRP A 184 -5.09 -7.31 14.28
C TRP A 184 -4.02 -7.35 13.18
N ALA A 185 -4.40 -7.58 11.93
CA ALA A 185 -3.46 -7.61 10.82
C ALA A 185 -2.81 -6.24 10.57
N ASN A 186 -3.58 -5.15 10.64
CA ASN A 186 -3.03 -3.81 10.51
C ASN A 186 -2.18 -3.41 11.72
N LEU A 187 -2.57 -3.82 12.93
CA LEU A 187 -1.76 -3.60 14.13
C LEU A 187 -0.40 -4.31 14.02
N GLY A 188 -0.38 -5.55 13.54
CA GLY A 188 0.86 -6.28 13.26
C GLY A 188 1.75 -5.57 12.26
N MET A 189 1.16 -5.03 11.19
CA MET A 189 1.88 -4.23 10.19
C MET A 189 2.45 -2.94 10.78
N PHE A 190 1.70 -2.22 11.61
CA PHE A 190 2.18 -1.00 12.24
C PHE A 190 3.34 -1.29 13.19
N TYR A 191 3.24 -2.35 14.00
CA TYR A 191 4.35 -2.78 14.84
C TYR A 191 5.58 -3.20 14.04
N GLU A 192 5.39 -3.92 12.94
CA GLU A 192 6.50 -4.32 12.08
C GLU A 192 7.23 -3.09 11.51
N ASN A 193 6.47 -2.08 11.06
CA ASN A 193 7.05 -0.83 10.55
C ASN A 193 7.85 -0.05 11.61
N GLU A 194 7.40 -0.08 12.87
CA GLU A 194 8.10 0.50 14.02
C GLU A 194 9.24 -0.39 14.57
N GLY A 195 9.51 -1.54 13.94
CA GLY A 195 10.56 -2.47 14.39
C GLY A 195 10.20 -3.25 15.67
N ARG A 196 8.94 -3.19 16.12
CA ARG A 196 8.41 -3.96 17.25
C ARG A 196 8.05 -5.37 16.80
N ILE A 197 9.07 -6.15 16.41
CA ILE A 197 8.89 -7.43 15.70
C ILE A 197 8.11 -8.48 16.50
N ASP A 198 8.36 -8.59 17.82
CA ASP A 198 7.64 -9.57 18.64
C ASP A 198 6.15 -9.22 18.77
N ASP A 199 5.83 -7.93 18.99
CA ASP A 199 4.46 -7.44 19.01
C ASP A 199 3.76 -7.65 17.65
N ALA A 200 4.49 -7.46 16.55
CA ALA A 200 3.99 -7.72 15.20
C ALA A 200 3.61 -9.19 15.01
N LYS A 201 4.48 -10.12 15.43
CA LYS A 201 4.22 -11.57 15.35
C LYS A 201 2.99 -11.95 16.19
N ASP A 202 2.87 -11.43 17.40
CA ASP A 202 1.71 -11.67 18.25
C ASP A 202 0.41 -11.16 17.62
N ALA A 203 0.41 -9.94 17.10
CA ALA A 203 -0.76 -9.38 16.42
C ALA A 203 -1.13 -10.15 15.14
N TYR A 204 -0.16 -10.61 14.34
CA TYR A 204 -0.42 -11.46 13.18
C TYR A 204 -1.01 -12.83 13.56
N ASN A 205 -0.53 -13.46 14.63
CA ASN A 205 -1.14 -14.68 15.15
C ASN A 205 -2.60 -14.43 15.58
N LYS A 206 -2.88 -13.31 16.25
CA LYS A 206 -4.25 -12.91 16.61
C LYS A 206 -5.14 -12.65 15.39
N ALA A 207 -4.59 -12.12 14.30
CA ALA A 207 -5.33 -11.95 13.05
C ALA A 207 -5.77 -13.30 12.46
N ILE A 208 -4.91 -14.32 12.52
CA ILE A 208 -5.21 -15.69 12.06
C ILE A 208 -6.30 -16.33 12.94
N GLU A 209 -6.24 -16.14 14.26
CA GLU A 209 -7.26 -16.62 15.20
C GLU A 209 -8.61 -15.95 14.99
N ALA A 210 -8.62 -14.65 14.66
CA ALA A 210 -9.82 -13.85 14.47
C ALA A 210 -10.48 -14.04 13.09
N ASP A 211 -9.75 -14.53 12.08
CA ASP A 211 -10.28 -14.85 10.75
C ASP A 211 -9.88 -16.27 10.30
N PRO A 212 -10.36 -17.33 10.98
CA PRO A 212 -9.92 -18.70 10.72
C PRO A 212 -10.31 -19.21 9.32
N GLU A 213 -11.40 -18.68 8.76
CA GLU A 213 -11.91 -19.01 7.42
C GLU A 213 -11.40 -18.06 6.32
N ASP A 214 -10.49 -17.15 6.67
CA ASP A 214 -9.88 -16.18 5.75
C ASP A 214 -10.92 -15.32 4.98
N THR A 215 -12.03 -14.99 5.63
CA THR A 215 -13.14 -14.23 5.03
C THR A 215 -12.71 -12.83 4.60
N TYR A 216 -11.79 -12.23 5.35
CA TYR A 216 -11.19 -10.93 5.07
C TYR A 216 -9.81 -11.07 4.40
N GLN A 217 -9.36 -12.28 4.08
CA GLN A 217 -8.04 -12.57 3.49
C GLN A 217 -6.85 -12.17 4.37
N VAL A 218 -7.10 -11.90 5.64
CA VAL A 218 -6.06 -11.45 6.58
C VAL A 218 -5.25 -12.60 7.16
N LYS A 219 -5.80 -13.82 7.16
CA LYS A 219 -5.08 -15.01 7.64
C LYS A 219 -3.95 -15.35 6.66
N THR A 220 -4.24 -15.40 5.36
CA THR A 220 -3.19 -15.66 4.36
C THR A 220 -2.11 -14.58 4.39
N TYR A 221 -2.51 -13.30 4.48
CA TYR A 221 -1.58 -12.19 4.63
C TYR A 221 -0.70 -12.32 5.90
N ALA A 222 -1.31 -12.55 7.07
CA ALA A 222 -0.59 -12.68 8.33
C ALA A 222 0.40 -13.85 8.33
N GLN A 223 0.02 -15.00 7.75
CA GLN A 223 0.93 -16.15 7.61
C GLN A 223 2.15 -15.84 6.75
N GLN A 224 1.97 -15.10 5.65
CA GLN A 224 3.07 -14.67 4.81
C GLN A 224 4.02 -13.73 5.58
N ARG A 225 3.47 -12.76 6.33
CA ARG A 225 4.29 -11.85 7.14
C ARG A 225 5.08 -12.59 8.22
N LEU A 226 4.46 -13.51 8.95
CA LEU A 226 5.13 -14.34 9.94
C LEU A 226 6.30 -15.12 9.34
N THR A 227 6.08 -15.77 8.19
CA THR A 227 7.11 -16.52 7.47
C THR A 227 8.31 -15.63 7.10
N ASN A 228 8.03 -14.42 6.59
CA ASN A 228 9.08 -13.47 6.23
C ASN A 228 9.89 -13.04 7.46
N LEU A 229 9.21 -12.70 8.56
CA LEU A 229 9.86 -12.30 9.82
C LEU A 229 10.73 -13.39 10.44
N GLU A 230 10.34 -14.66 10.30
CA GLU A 230 11.15 -15.79 10.75
C GLU A 230 12.41 -15.98 9.90
N SER A 231 12.28 -15.86 8.57
CA SER A 231 13.42 -15.99 7.65
C SER A 231 14.48 -14.91 7.83
N THR A 232 14.05 -13.67 8.08
CA THR A 232 14.98 -12.55 8.33
C THR A 232 15.75 -12.74 9.64
N GLN A 233 15.12 -13.37 10.65
CA GLN A 233 15.76 -13.63 11.93
C GLN A 233 16.79 -14.77 11.84
N SER A 234 16.55 -15.80 11.00
CA SER A 234 17.52 -16.87 10.80
C SER A 234 18.78 -16.44 10.04
N ASP A 235 18.67 -15.45 9.15
CA ASP A 235 19.80 -14.95 8.36
C ASP A 235 20.70 -13.99 9.16
N ALA A 236 20.21 -13.46 10.29
CA ALA A 236 20.92 -12.52 11.15
C ALA A 236 21.67 -13.16 12.33
N ALA A 237 21.50 -14.48 12.56
CA ALA A 237 22.05 -15.24 13.68
C ALA A 237 23.28 -16.08 13.29
#